data_AF-A0A160VS84-F1
#
_entry.id   AF-A0A160VS84-F1
#
_cell.length_a   1.000
_cell.length_b   1.000
_cell.length_c   1.000
_cell.angle_alpha   90.00
_cell.angle_beta   90.00
_cell.angle_gamma   90.00
#
_symmetry.space_group_name_H-M   'P 1'
#
loop_
_entity.id
_entity.type
_entity.pdbx_description
1 polymer ?
#
loop_
_entity_poly.entity_id
_entity_poly.type
_entity_poly.pdbx_seq_one_letter_code
_entity_poly.pdbx_strand_id
1 'polypeptide(L)'
;MGTSAYYLKFQYSEVISAISIGISLFYIAPNLPEGIAFLLQGLGLGIPMYLLSNVIEPLRPMFHYASILTVLGYTLASLEGFRILKGSVFRENVKAFPIAGLLFGAYSVDISNLGVVGFLLRLFSLILSLYLISSLALLGISKKSEEEVIVGNLDIKFFEKSFEDPMLKEAEDAVKEFIVKGDKAPIITYIAFYGAQAGLSRERIEEIIRPILNYRRREYSILTPKWWKVMMEKREVKRREELIKGILRRLER
;
A
#
# COMPACT_ATOMS: atom_id res chain seq x y z
N MET A 1 -29.27 -52.97 -6.37
CA MET A 1 -28.36 -52.06 -7.09
C MET A 1 -29.21 -51.03 -7.82
N GLY A 2 -29.27 -49.77 -7.35
CA GLY A 2 -30.14 -48.77 -7.97
C GLY A 2 -30.28 -47.44 -7.23
N THR A 3 -29.28 -47.01 -6.45
CA THR A 3 -29.38 -45.80 -5.62
C THR A 3 -28.22 -44.80 -5.79
N SER A 4 -27.35 -44.90 -6.80
CA SER A 4 -26.19 -43.99 -6.90
C SER A 4 -26.41 -42.71 -7.74
N ALA A 5 -27.35 -42.69 -8.68
CA ALA A 5 -27.49 -41.56 -9.61
C ALA A 5 -28.17 -40.32 -8.99
N TYR A 6 -29.11 -40.51 -8.06
CA TYR A 6 -29.86 -39.41 -7.45
C TYR A 6 -29.04 -38.63 -6.40
N TYR A 7 -28.17 -39.31 -5.65
CA TYR A 7 -27.31 -38.65 -4.65
C TYR A 7 -26.21 -37.81 -5.31
N LEU A 8 -25.65 -38.25 -6.44
CA LEU A 8 -24.66 -37.47 -7.19
C LEU A 8 -25.26 -36.16 -7.73
N LYS A 9 -26.51 -36.18 -8.22
CA LYS A 9 -27.13 -34.99 -8.84
C LYS A 9 -27.44 -33.89 -7.84
N PHE A 10 -27.82 -34.24 -6.62
CA PHE A 10 -28.13 -33.28 -5.55
C PHE A 10 -26.86 -32.53 -5.11
N GLN A 11 -25.75 -33.25 -4.95
CA GLN A 11 -24.48 -32.71 -4.47
C GLN A 11 -23.87 -31.64 -5.39
N TYR A 12 -23.97 -31.79 -6.71
CA TYR A 12 -23.46 -30.79 -7.65
C TYR A 12 -24.32 -29.52 -7.71
N SER A 13 -25.65 -29.67 -7.61
CA SER A 13 -26.56 -28.53 -7.66
C SER A 13 -26.36 -27.58 -6.46
N GLU A 14 -26.13 -28.15 -5.27
CA GLU A 14 -25.84 -27.39 -4.05
C GLU A 14 -24.51 -26.64 -4.17
N VAL A 15 -23.44 -27.30 -4.64
CA VAL A 15 -22.13 -26.66 -4.83
C VAL A 15 -22.21 -25.50 -5.83
N ILE A 16 -22.86 -25.71 -6.98
CA ILE A 16 -23.00 -24.67 -8.00
C ILE A 16 -23.80 -23.49 -7.46
N SER A 17 -24.90 -23.75 -6.75
CA SER A 17 -25.72 -22.68 -6.16
C SER A 17 -24.94 -21.85 -5.14
N ALA A 18 -24.15 -22.50 -4.27
CA ALA A 18 -23.33 -21.80 -3.28
C ALA A 18 -22.16 -21.03 -3.91
N ILE A 19 -21.57 -21.55 -4.99
CA ILE A 19 -20.59 -20.81 -5.80
C ILE A 19 -21.25 -19.58 -6.42
N SER A 20 -22.43 -19.72 -7.02
CA SER A 20 -23.16 -18.59 -7.61
C SER A 20 -23.47 -17.53 -6.56
N ILE A 21 -23.96 -17.91 -5.37
CA ILE A 21 -24.21 -16.99 -4.27
C ILE A 21 -22.92 -16.27 -3.84
N GLY A 22 -21.82 -17.00 -3.67
CA GLY A 22 -20.53 -16.40 -3.32
C GLY A 22 -20.06 -15.37 -4.34
N ILE A 23 -20.13 -15.70 -5.63
CA ILE A 23 -19.79 -14.77 -6.71
C ILE A 23 -20.72 -13.55 -6.69
N SER A 24 -22.03 -13.73 -6.52
CA SER A 24 -22.98 -12.62 -6.41
C SER A 24 -22.65 -11.69 -5.24
N LEU A 25 -22.31 -12.24 -4.06
CA LEU A 25 -21.87 -11.46 -2.91
C LEU A 25 -20.61 -10.64 -3.23
N PHE A 26 -19.63 -11.24 -3.91
CA PHE A 26 -18.41 -10.56 -4.31
C PHE A 26 -18.68 -9.34 -5.23
N TYR A 27 -19.63 -9.46 -6.17
CA TYR A 27 -19.99 -8.38 -7.09
C TYR A 27 -20.86 -7.28 -6.46
N ILE A 28 -21.71 -7.62 -5.49
CA ILE A 28 -22.58 -6.64 -4.81
C ILE A 28 -21.80 -5.86 -3.75
N ALA A 29 -20.82 -6.50 -3.12
CA ALA A 29 -20.06 -5.95 -2.01
C ALA A 29 -19.41 -4.56 -2.22
N PRO A 30 -18.87 -4.18 -3.40
CA PRO A 30 -18.29 -2.85 -3.62
C PRO A 30 -19.26 -1.68 -3.37
N ASN A 31 -20.57 -1.92 -3.40
CA ASN A 31 -21.59 -0.88 -3.16
C ASN A 31 -21.85 -0.62 -1.67
N LEU A 32 -21.18 -1.34 -0.78
CA LEU A 32 -21.36 -1.25 0.67
C LEU A 32 -20.23 -0.45 1.34
N PRO A 33 -20.41 -0.02 2.60
CA PRO A 33 -19.34 0.64 3.36
C PRO A 33 -18.05 -0.19 3.40
N GLU A 34 -16.90 0.46 3.28
CA GLU A 34 -15.60 -0.20 3.03
C GLU A 34 -15.32 -1.44 3.90
N GLY A 35 -15.50 -1.34 5.22
CA GLY A 35 -15.27 -2.47 6.13
C GLY A 35 -16.16 -3.68 5.81
N ILE A 36 -17.43 -3.45 5.51
CA ILE A 36 -18.40 -4.51 5.17
C ILE A 36 -18.14 -5.04 3.75
N ALA A 37 -17.77 -4.15 2.82
CA ALA A 37 -17.45 -4.50 1.44
C ALA A 37 -16.32 -5.54 1.38
N PHE A 38 -15.20 -5.31 2.07
CA PHE A 38 -14.10 -6.28 2.09
C PHE A 38 -14.49 -7.60 2.75
N LEU A 39 -15.26 -7.57 3.84
CA LEU A 39 -15.69 -8.80 4.52
C LEU A 39 -16.54 -9.68 3.60
N LEU A 40 -17.52 -9.08 2.91
CA LEU A 40 -18.40 -9.78 1.98
C LEU A 40 -17.66 -10.24 0.71
N GLN A 41 -16.68 -9.49 0.22
CA GLN A 41 -15.79 -9.96 -0.86
C GLN A 41 -14.96 -11.18 -0.41
N GLY A 42 -14.43 -11.14 0.81
CA GLY A 42 -13.67 -12.24 1.39
C GLY A 42 -14.48 -13.53 1.51
N LEU A 43 -15.70 -13.43 2.03
CA LEU A 43 -16.62 -14.57 2.10
C LEU A 43 -17.07 -15.01 0.70
N GLY A 44 -17.37 -14.04 -0.17
CA GLY A 44 -17.83 -14.28 -1.55
C GLY A 44 -16.80 -15.02 -2.41
N LEU A 45 -15.50 -14.85 -2.15
CA LEU A 45 -14.44 -15.62 -2.81
C LEU A 45 -14.02 -16.86 -2.01
N GLY A 46 -13.96 -16.76 -0.68
CA GLY A 46 -13.50 -17.84 0.19
C GLY A 46 -14.42 -19.06 0.14
N ILE A 47 -15.74 -18.86 0.20
CA ILE A 47 -16.71 -19.96 0.16
C ILE A 47 -16.62 -20.76 -1.16
N PRO A 48 -16.64 -20.14 -2.35
CA PRO A 48 -16.42 -20.87 -3.61
C PRO A 48 -15.10 -21.63 -3.63
N MET A 49 -13.99 -21.03 -3.14
CA MET A 49 -12.71 -21.72 -3.09
C MET A 49 -12.75 -22.94 -2.15
N TYR A 50 -13.34 -22.82 -0.97
CA TYR A 50 -13.51 -23.94 -0.06
C TYR A 50 -14.34 -25.07 -0.69
N LEU A 51 -15.44 -24.73 -1.37
CA LEU A 51 -16.27 -25.72 -2.06
C LEU A 51 -15.52 -26.40 -3.20
N LEU A 52 -14.79 -25.65 -4.02
CA LEU A 52 -13.94 -26.20 -5.08
C LEU A 52 -12.88 -27.15 -4.52
N SER A 53 -12.36 -26.88 -3.31
CA SER A 53 -11.40 -27.78 -2.65
C SER A 53 -11.97 -29.17 -2.35
N ASN A 54 -13.29 -29.28 -2.15
CA ASN A 54 -13.95 -30.55 -1.89
C ASN A 54 -14.39 -31.28 -3.17
N VAL A 55 -14.52 -30.56 -4.29
CA VAL A 55 -14.93 -31.15 -5.59
C VAL A 55 -13.74 -31.57 -6.44
N ILE A 56 -12.65 -30.78 -6.44
CA ILE A 56 -11.48 -31.02 -7.27
C ILE A 56 -10.36 -31.62 -6.42
N GLU A 57 -10.47 -32.90 -6.13
CA GLU A 57 -9.59 -33.62 -5.20
C GLU A 57 -8.08 -33.45 -5.50
N PRO A 58 -7.59 -33.50 -6.76
CA PRO A 58 -6.17 -33.28 -7.05
C PRO A 58 -5.68 -31.88 -6.71
N LEU A 59 -6.55 -30.87 -6.77
CA LEU A 59 -6.23 -29.47 -6.48
C LEU A 59 -6.72 -29.03 -5.10
N ARG A 60 -7.18 -29.97 -4.27
CA ARG A 60 -7.74 -29.70 -2.95
C ARG A 60 -6.83 -28.79 -2.10
N PRO A 61 -5.50 -29.04 -1.98
CA PRO A 61 -4.65 -28.18 -1.18
C PRO A 61 -4.63 -26.73 -1.69
N MET A 62 -4.54 -26.51 -3.02
CA MET A 62 -4.54 -25.18 -3.63
C MET A 62 -5.77 -24.37 -3.21
N PHE A 63 -6.95 -24.93 -3.43
CA PHE A 63 -8.21 -24.25 -3.14
C PHE A 63 -8.45 -24.08 -1.64
N HIS A 64 -8.01 -25.04 -0.82
CA HIS A 64 -8.15 -24.96 0.63
C HIS A 64 -7.30 -23.83 1.23
N TYR A 65 -6.02 -23.75 0.89
CA TYR A 65 -5.14 -22.67 1.36
C TYR A 65 -5.56 -21.31 0.78
N ALA A 66 -6.00 -21.27 -0.48
CA ALA A 66 -6.55 -20.06 -1.08
C ALA A 66 -7.78 -19.55 -0.32
N SER A 67 -8.71 -20.44 0.07
CA SER A 67 -9.86 -20.07 0.90
C SER A 67 -9.42 -19.47 2.24
N ILE A 68 -8.52 -20.14 2.97
CA ILE A 68 -8.06 -19.68 4.29
C ILE A 68 -7.41 -18.30 4.19
N LEU A 69 -6.46 -18.14 3.26
CA LEU A 69 -5.75 -16.87 3.11
C LEU A 69 -6.67 -15.77 2.58
N THR A 70 -7.63 -16.08 1.72
CA THR A 70 -8.65 -15.11 1.28
C THR A 70 -9.44 -14.59 2.47
N VAL A 71 -10.02 -15.47 3.28
CA VAL A 71 -10.78 -15.06 4.46
C VAL A 71 -9.91 -14.23 5.40
N LEU A 72 -8.68 -14.65 5.65
CA LEU A 72 -7.74 -13.92 6.50
C LEU A 72 -7.42 -12.52 5.95
N GLY A 73 -7.01 -12.42 4.69
CA GLY A 73 -6.60 -11.16 4.05
C GLY A 73 -7.73 -10.15 3.97
N TYR A 74 -8.92 -10.59 3.58
CA TYR A 74 -10.10 -9.74 3.50
C TYR A 74 -10.64 -9.37 4.89
N THR A 75 -10.46 -10.21 5.92
CA THR A 75 -10.76 -9.84 7.31
C THR A 75 -9.81 -8.74 7.78
N LEU A 76 -8.51 -8.85 7.51
CA LEU A 76 -7.53 -7.80 7.84
C LEU A 76 -7.83 -6.49 7.10
N ALA A 77 -8.20 -6.56 5.81
CA ALA A 77 -8.62 -5.41 5.02
C ALA A 77 -9.92 -4.77 5.57
N SER A 78 -10.86 -5.59 6.03
CA SER A 78 -12.09 -5.15 6.69
C SER A 78 -11.79 -4.41 8.00
N LEU A 79 -10.88 -4.92 8.82
CA LEU A 79 -10.43 -4.25 10.06
C LEU A 79 -9.77 -2.89 9.78
N GLU A 80 -9.00 -2.76 8.69
CA GLU A 80 -8.51 -1.45 8.22
C GLU A 80 -9.66 -0.53 7.75
N GLY A 81 -10.67 -1.08 7.07
CA GLY A 81 -11.87 -0.36 6.65
C GLY A 81 -12.71 0.18 7.82
N PHE A 82 -12.79 -0.57 8.92
CA PHE A 82 -13.40 -0.12 10.17
C PHE A 82 -12.50 0.78 11.02
N ARG A 83 -11.29 1.11 10.54
CA ARG A 83 -10.27 1.91 11.26
C ARG A 83 -9.79 1.28 12.57
N ILE A 84 -9.98 -0.03 12.76
CA ILE A 84 -9.46 -0.79 13.90
C ILE A 84 -7.94 -0.96 13.73
N LEU A 85 -7.51 -1.30 12.52
CA LEU A 85 -6.11 -1.30 12.12
C LEU A 85 -5.78 0.03 11.41
N LYS A 86 -4.65 0.64 11.77
CA LYS A 86 -4.16 1.85 11.09
C LYS A 86 -3.45 1.48 9.81
N GLY A 87 -3.80 2.14 8.70
CA GLY A 87 -3.16 1.96 7.40
C GLY A 87 -4.14 1.59 6.29
N SER A 88 -3.57 1.20 5.15
CA SER A 88 -4.29 0.73 3.97
C SER A 88 -3.56 -0.42 3.28
N VAL A 89 -2.63 -1.07 4.00
CA VAL A 89 -1.73 -2.06 3.40
C VAL A 89 -2.53 -3.29 3.00
N PHE A 90 -3.37 -3.78 3.90
CA PHE A 90 -4.18 -4.97 3.63
C PHE A 90 -5.24 -4.68 2.57
N ARG A 91 -5.88 -3.50 2.60
CA ARG A 91 -6.84 -3.09 1.56
C ARG A 91 -6.21 -3.00 0.16
N GLU A 92 -5.05 -2.35 0.04
CA GLU A 92 -4.36 -2.19 -1.25
C GLU A 92 -3.87 -3.52 -1.83
N ASN A 93 -3.54 -4.49 -0.97
CA ASN A 93 -2.92 -5.75 -1.36
C ASN A 93 -3.82 -6.97 -1.16
N VAL A 94 -5.12 -6.79 -0.92
CA VAL A 94 -6.03 -7.87 -0.50
C VAL A 94 -6.09 -9.03 -1.52
N LYS A 95 -5.89 -8.74 -2.80
CA LYS A 95 -5.85 -9.72 -3.90
C LYS A 95 -4.62 -10.63 -3.85
N ALA A 96 -3.54 -10.23 -3.18
CA ALA A 96 -2.34 -11.04 -3.06
C ALA A 96 -2.56 -12.28 -2.17
N PHE A 97 -3.51 -12.23 -1.24
CA PHE A 97 -3.81 -13.33 -0.32
C PHE A 97 -4.37 -14.58 -1.02
N PRO A 98 -5.43 -14.53 -1.85
CA PRO A 98 -5.89 -15.70 -2.61
C PRO A 98 -4.79 -16.27 -3.50
N ILE A 99 -3.99 -15.41 -4.14
CA ILE A 99 -2.88 -15.82 -5.02
C ILE A 99 -1.80 -16.55 -4.21
N ALA A 100 -1.38 -15.97 -3.08
CA ALA A 100 -0.43 -16.60 -2.18
C ALA A 100 -0.94 -17.95 -1.68
N GLY A 101 -2.24 -18.08 -1.40
CA GLY A 101 -2.84 -19.33 -0.93
C GLY A 101 -2.89 -20.40 -2.01
N LEU A 102 -3.21 -20.03 -3.26
CA LEU A 102 -3.13 -20.94 -4.41
C LEU A 102 -1.70 -21.45 -4.61
N LEU A 103 -0.72 -20.55 -4.56
CA LEU A 103 0.70 -20.91 -4.72
C LEU A 103 1.20 -21.78 -3.56
N PHE A 104 0.84 -21.42 -2.33
CA PHE A 104 1.22 -22.20 -1.16
C PHE A 104 0.60 -23.60 -1.20
N GLY A 105 -0.68 -23.71 -1.59
CA GLY A 105 -1.31 -25.00 -1.76
C GLY A 105 -0.80 -25.79 -2.96
N ALA A 106 -0.34 -25.15 -4.03
CA ALA A 106 0.24 -25.83 -5.19
C ALA A 106 1.52 -26.59 -4.83
N TYR A 107 2.28 -26.08 -3.85
CA TYR A 107 3.42 -26.81 -3.28
C TYR A 107 2.99 -28.14 -2.64
N SER A 108 1.82 -28.18 -2.00
CA SER A 108 1.27 -29.37 -1.34
C SER A 108 0.54 -30.34 -2.27
N VAL A 109 0.34 -30.00 -3.55
CA VAL A 109 -0.29 -30.91 -4.51
C VAL A 109 0.65 -32.08 -4.81
N ASP A 110 0.09 -33.30 -4.82
CA ASP A 110 0.85 -34.48 -5.20
C ASP A 110 1.08 -34.55 -6.71
N ILE A 111 2.21 -33.98 -7.15
CA ILE A 111 2.68 -34.01 -8.54
C ILE A 111 3.92 -34.88 -8.71
N SER A 112 4.11 -35.87 -7.82
CA SER A 112 5.28 -36.75 -7.82
C SER A 112 5.42 -37.53 -9.15
N ASN A 113 4.30 -37.77 -9.84
CA ASN A 113 4.24 -38.44 -11.14
C ASN A 113 4.88 -37.64 -12.30
N LEU A 114 5.19 -36.34 -12.10
CA LEU A 114 5.82 -35.47 -13.11
C LEU A 114 7.35 -35.41 -13.02
N GLY A 115 7.97 -36.18 -12.10
CA GLY A 115 9.42 -36.23 -11.94
C GLY A 115 10.06 -34.85 -11.72
N VAL A 116 11.10 -34.53 -12.51
CA VAL A 116 11.85 -33.25 -12.40
C VAL A 116 10.97 -32.02 -12.63
N VAL A 117 9.97 -32.11 -13.53
CA VAL A 117 9.05 -30.99 -13.80
C VAL A 117 8.20 -30.70 -12.57
N GLY A 118 7.70 -31.74 -11.90
CA GLY A 118 6.93 -31.60 -10.66
C GLY A 118 7.77 -30.97 -9.54
N PHE A 119 9.03 -31.36 -9.42
CA PHE A 119 9.96 -30.74 -8.46
C PHE A 119 10.17 -29.24 -8.73
N LEU A 120 10.43 -28.85 -9.98
CA LEU A 120 10.62 -27.44 -10.35
C LEU A 120 9.38 -26.60 -10.10
N LEU A 121 8.18 -27.13 -10.40
CA LEU A 121 6.91 -26.45 -10.13
C LEU A 121 6.70 -26.22 -8.62
N ARG A 122 6.97 -27.23 -7.79
CA ARG A 122 6.91 -27.08 -6.32
C ARG A 122 7.89 -26.02 -5.82
N LEU A 123 9.13 -26.05 -6.30
CA LEU A 123 10.16 -25.09 -5.91
C LEU A 123 9.77 -23.66 -6.29
N PHE A 124 9.31 -23.46 -7.53
CA PHE A 124 8.90 -22.15 -8.02
C PHE A 124 7.70 -21.61 -7.23
N SER A 125 6.71 -22.46 -6.98
CA SER A 125 5.53 -22.09 -6.19
C SER A 125 5.87 -21.69 -4.75
N LEU A 126 6.81 -22.42 -4.13
CA LEU A 126 7.30 -22.11 -2.79
C LEU A 126 8.06 -20.78 -2.76
N ILE A 127 9.00 -20.55 -3.69
CA ILE A 127 9.77 -19.29 -3.73
C ILE A 127 8.82 -18.11 -3.97
N LEU A 128 7.87 -18.24 -4.90
CA LEU A 128 6.93 -17.18 -5.23
C LEU A 128 5.97 -16.87 -4.08
N SER A 129 5.46 -17.90 -3.39
CA SER A 129 4.59 -17.71 -2.22
C SER A 129 5.35 -17.06 -1.06
N LEU A 130 6.58 -17.50 -0.76
CA LEU A 130 7.43 -16.87 0.25
C LEU A 130 7.74 -15.41 -0.09
N TYR A 131 8.03 -15.12 -1.36
CA TYR A 131 8.26 -13.74 -1.82
C TYR A 131 7.02 -12.87 -1.62
N LEU A 132 5.82 -13.35 -1.97
CA LEU A 132 4.58 -12.62 -1.78
C LEU A 132 4.29 -12.38 -0.30
N ILE A 133 4.40 -13.41 0.54
CA ILE A 133 4.17 -13.27 1.99
C ILE A 133 5.18 -12.31 2.61
N SER A 134 6.46 -12.42 2.24
CA SER A 134 7.52 -11.54 2.73
C SER A 134 7.30 -10.09 2.30
N SER A 135 6.88 -9.87 1.05
CA SER A 135 6.59 -8.50 0.57
C SER A 135 5.38 -7.90 1.31
N LEU A 136 4.32 -8.67 1.55
CA LEU A 136 3.18 -8.24 2.36
C LEU A 136 3.58 -7.91 3.81
N ALA A 137 4.39 -8.76 4.44
CA ALA A 137 4.88 -8.55 5.80
C ALA A 137 5.74 -7.28 5.89
N LEU A 138 6.65 -7.07 4.94
CA LEU A 138 7.49 -5.88 4.88
C LEU A 138 6.68 -4.60 4.61
N LEU A 139 5.60 -4.67 3.82
CA LEU A 139 4.71 -3.53 3.58
C LEU A 139 3.87 -3.21 4.83
N GLY A 140 3.39 -4.22 5.55
CA GLY A 140 2.59 -4.06 6.77
C GLY A 140 3.36 -3.43 7.93
N ILE A 141 4.66 -3.70 8.01
CA ILE A 141 5.56 -3.16 9.05
C ILE A 141 6.05 -1.74 8.69
N SER A 142 6.10 -1.39 7.41
CA SER A 142 6.89 -0.24 6.92
C SER A 142 6.13 1.09 6.72
N LYS A 143 4.85 1.23 7.13
CA LYS A 143 4.17 2.54 7.04
C LYS A 143 4.47 3.50 8.20
N LYS A 144 4.96 3.01 9.33
CA LYS A 144 5.28 3.88 10.48
C LYS A 144 6.69 4.47 10.43
N SER A 145 7.51 4.15 9.42
CA SER A 145 8.92 4.55 9.44
C SER A 145 9.53 4.97 8.11
N GLU A 146 8.84 4.95 6.96
CA GLU A 146 9.47 5.47 5.72
C GLU A 146 9.75 6.98 5.80
N GLU A 147 8.86 7.76 6.43
CA GLU A 147 9.16 9.17 6.74
C GLU A 147 10.23 9.28 7.82
N GLU A 148 10.14 8.58 8.96
CA GLU A 148 11.13 8.70 10.04
C GLU A 148 12.53 8.16 9.69
N VAL A 149 12.66 7.15 8.82
CA VAL A 149 13.96 6.56 8.44
C VAL A 149 14.66 7.38 7.34
N ILE A 150 13.90 8.04 6.47
CA ILE A 150 14.46 8.98 5.48
C ILE A 150 14.82 10.29 6.17
N VAL A 151 13.97 10.78 7.07
CA VAL A 151 14.15 12.06 7.77
C VAL A 151 15.13 11.95 8.94
N GLY A 152 15.13 10.86 9.70
CA GLY A 152 16.04 10.63 10.82
C GLY A 152 17.51 10.42 10.41
N ASN A 153 17.78 10.07 9.14
CA ASN A 153 19.13 9.95 8.58
C ASN A 153 19.59 11.19 7.80
N LEU A 154 18.71 12.17 7.60
CA LEU A 154 19.09 13.45 7.06
C LEU A 154 19.32 14.38 8.25
N ASP A 155 20.59 14.56 8.58
CA ASP A 155 21.05 15.54 9.56
C ASP A 155 20.85 16.95 8.93
N ILE A 156 19.58 17.37 8.80
CA ILE A 156 19.17 18.64 8.18
C ILE A 156 19.48 19.76 9.17
N LYS A 157 20.75 20.13 9.27
CA LYS A 157 21.22 21.30 10.03
C LYS A 157 21.01 22.55 9.18
N PHE A 158 19.75 23.00 9.06
CA PHE A 158 19.45 24.28 8.40
C PHE A 158 19.62 25.48 9.33
N PHE A 159 19.42 25.25 10.63
CA PHE A 159 19.61 26.27 11.65
C PHE A 159 20.52 25.70 12.74
N GLU A 160 21.76 26.19 12.81
CA GLU A 160 22.67 25.87 13.93
C GLU A 160 22.20 26.50 15.25
N LYS A 161 21.17 27.36 15.21
CA LYS A 161 20.58 28.02 16.36
C LYS A 161 19.06 27.83 16.32
N SER A 162 18.54 27.09 17.29
CA SER A 162 17.11 27.11 17.62
C SER A 162 16.73 28.55 17.96
N PHE A 163 15.79 29.13 17.22
CA PHE A 163 15.28 30.46 17.55
C PHE A 163 14.25 30.37 18.66
N GLU A 164 14.39 31.21 19.70
CA GLU A 164 13.40 31.31 20.79
C GLU A 164 12.19 32.15 20.38
N ASP A 165 12.29 32.94 19.31
CA ASP A 165 11.20 33.76 18.80
C ASP A 165 10.12 32.88 18.12
N PRO A 166 8.85 32.96 18.54
CA PRO A 166 7.76 32.17 17.98
C PRO A 166 7.56 32.38 16.47
N MET A 167 7.81 33.59 15.94
CA MET A 167 7.68 33.85 14.50
C MET A 167 8.78 33.13 13.71
N LEU A 168 10.02 33.16 14.20
CA LEU A 168 11.15 32.47 13.57
C LEU A 168 11.00 30.95 13.65
N LYS A 169 10.40 30.45 14.73
CA LYS A 169 10.09 29.03 14.87
C LYS A 169 9.04 28.56 13.87
N GLU A 170 7.99 29.36 13.64
CA GLU A 170 6.99 29.08 12.61
C GLU A 170 7.62 29.06 11.21
N ALA A 171 8.57 29.96 10.94
CA ALA A 171 9.35 29.97 9.70
C ALA A 171 10.18 28.70 9.54
N GLU A 172 10.88 28.29 10.59
CA GLU A 172 11.71 27.10 10.63
C GLU A 172 10.88 25.83 10.39
N ASP A 173 9.73 25.72 11.05
CA ASP A 173 8.82 24.60 10.89
C ASP A 173 8.25 24.53 9.46
N ALA A 174 7.84 25.67 8.89
CA ALA A 174 7.35 25.74 7.51
C ALA A 174 8.44 25.36 6.48
N VAL A 175 9.67 25.80 6.70
CA VAL A 175 10.82 25.44 5.85
C VAL A 175 11.14 23.95 5.98
N LYS A 176 11.16 23.42 7.21
CA LYS A 176 11.43 22.02 7.48
C LYS A 176 10.37 21.13 6.85
N GLU A 177 9.10 21.51 6.94
CA GLU A 177 7.99 20.78 6.34
C GLU A 177 8.09 20.73 4.82
N PHE A 178 8.48 21.83 4.17
CA PHE A 178 8.75 21.83 2.74
C PHE A 178 9.96 20.98 2.36
N ILE A 179 11.10 21.13 3.03
CA ILE A 179 12.32 20.38 2.72
C ILE A 179 12.09 18.87 2.90
N VAL A 180 11.49 18.50 4.02
CA VAL A 180 11.27 17.10 4.40
C VAL A 180 10.13 16.47 3.62
N LYS A 181 8.92 17.03 3.72
CA LYS A 181 7.70 16.40 3.20
C LYS A 181 7.39 16.83 1.76
N GLY A 182 7.99 17.92 1.29
CA GLY A 182 7.66 18.53 0.01
C GLY A 182 6.34 19.29 0.04
N ASP A 183 5.77 19.52 1.23
CA ASP A 183 4.54 20.30 1.37
C ASP A 183 4.86 21.78 1.22
N LYS A 184 4.20 22.40 0.24
CA LYS A 184 4.41 23.79 -0.14
C LYS A 184 3.51 24.73 0.65
N ALA A 185 2.38 24.25 1.15
CA ALA A 185 1.34 25.12 1.69
C ALA A 185 1.83 25.95 2.90
N PRO A 186 2.52 25.37 3.89
CA PRO A 186 3.00 26.13 5.05
C PRO A 186 3.94 27.26 4.66
N ILE A 187 4.94 26.97 3.83
CA ILE A 187 5.95 27.96 3.45
C ILE A 187 5.40 29.04 2.52
N ILE A 188 4.50 28.70 1.59
CA ILE A 188 3.84 29.67 0.72
C ILE A 188 3.02 30.64 1.57
N THR A 189 2.26 30.12 2.53
CA THR A 189 1.41 30.92 3.41
C THR A 189 2.25 31.85 4.28
N TYR A 190 3.34 31.34 4.86
CA TYR A 190 4.28 32.13 5.64
C TYR A 190 4.86 33.29 4.83
N ILE A 191 5.42 33.03 3.64
CA ILE A 191 6.01 34.07 2.79
C ILE A 191 4.95 35.09 2.35
N ALA A 192 3.75 34.64 1.98
CA ALA A 192 2.69 35.54 1.53
C ALA A 192 2.20 36.46 2.66
N PHE A 193 1.98 35.92 3.85
CA PHE A 193 1.50 36.65 5.01
C PHE A 193 2.53 37.69 5.49
N TYR A 194 3.75 37.23 5.77
CA TYR A 194 4.80 38.11 6.29
C TYR A 194 5.38 39.04 5.23
N GLY A 195 5.42 38.61 3.96
CA GLY A 195 5.79 39.47 2.85
C GLY A 195 4.81 40.65 2.68
N ALA A 196 3.51 40.39 2.79
CA ALA A 196 2.50 41.45 2.75
C ALA A 196 2.60 42.38 3.97
N GLN A 197 2.83 41.83 5.17
CA GLN A 197 3.02 42.62 6.40
C GLN A 197 4.28 43.50 6.34
N ALA A 198 5.34 43.02 5.67
CA ALA A 198 6.56 43.77 5.42
C ALA A 198 6.42 44.81 4.28
N GLY A 199 5.25 44.95 3.67
CA GLY A 199 4.98 45.93 2.61
C GLY A 199 5.52 45.53 1.23
N LEU A 200 5.85 44.25 0.99
CA LEU A 200 6.25 43.80 -0.34
C LEU A 200 5.06 43.87 -1.30
N SER A 201 5.33 44.31 -2.53
CA SER A 201 4.30 44.30 -3.58
C SER A 201 3.90 42.87 -3.93
N ARG A 202 2.67 42.71 -4.44
CA ARG A 202 2.15 41.42 -4.88
C ARG A 202 3.09 40.75 -5.90
N GLU A 203 3.63 41.53 -6.82
CA GLU A 203 4.54 41.06 -7.87
C GLU A 203 5.83 40.51 -7.27
N ARG A 204 6.37 41.18 -6.24
CA ARG A 204 7.58 40.74 -5.54
C ARG A 204 7.33 39.45 -4.75
N ILE A 205 6.19 39.34 -4.08
CA ILE A 205 5.80 38.12 -3.38
C ILE A 205 5.64 36.95 -4.37
N GLU A 206 4.98 37.18 -5.51
CA GLU A 206 4.86 36.16 -6.55
C GLU A 206 6.23 35.71 -7.08
N GLU A 207 7.14 36.66 -7.35
CA GLU A 207 8.50 36.37 -7.81
C GLU A 207 9.27 35.46 -6.82
N ILE A 208 9.08 35.70 -5.52
CA ILE A 208 9.71 34.92 -4.44
C ILE A 208 9.11 33.51 -4.37
N ILE A 209 7.79 33.37 -4.47
CA ILE A 209 7.09 32.09 -4.26
C ILE A 209 7.07 31.21 -5.52
N ARG A 210 7.13 31.80 -6.72
CA ARG A 210 7.04 31.09 -8.01
C ARG A 210 7.95 29.84 -8.13
N PRO A 211 9.20 29.83 -7.64
CA PRO A 211 10.04 28.62 -7.64
C PRO A 211 9.46 27.46 -6.82
N ILE A 212 8.82 27.73 -5.68
CA ILE A 212 8.18 26.71 -4.82
C ILE A 212 6.89 26.22 -5.49
N LEU A 213 6.07 27.14 -6.01
CA LEU A 213 4.83 26.81 -6.70
C LEU A 213 5.09 25.83 -7.86
N ASN A 214 6.10 26.12 -8.68
CA ASN A 214 6.47 25.33 -9.85
C ASN A 214 7.19 24.02 -9.53
N TYR A 215 7.66 23.83 -8.29
CA TYR A 215 8.28 22.56 -7.88
C TYR A 215 7.26 21.43 -8.00
N ARG A 216 7.61 20.32 -8.66
CA ARG A 216 6.77 19.12 -8.66
C ARG A 216 7.54 17.98 -8.01
N ARG A 217 6.97 17.41 -6.95
CA ARG A 217 7.53 16.22 -6.31
C ARG A 217 7.52 15.10 -7.33
N ARG A 218 8.62 14.34 -7.37
CA ARG A 218 8.74 13.19 -8.24
C ARG A 218 7.91 12.04 -7.68
N GLU A 219 6.96 11.54 -8.44
CA GLU A 219 6.22 10.33 -8.10
C GLU A 219 7.02 9.11 -8.55
N TYR A 220 7.17 8.14 -7.64
CA TYR A 220 7.87 6.90 -7.94
C TYR A 220 6.85 5.78 -8.15
N SER A 221 7.13 4.91 -9.11
CA SER A 221 6.34 3.69 -9.28
C SER A 221 6.42 2.81 -8.02
N ILE A 222 5.34 2.07 -7.78
CA ILE A 222 5.25 1.09 -6.68
C ILE A 222 6.38 0.05 -6.81
N LEU A 223 6.79 -0.26 -8.04
CA LEU A 223 7.82 -1.25 -8.36
C LEU A 223 9.26 -0.73 -8.22
N THR A 224 9.48 0.55 -7.91
CA THR A 224 10.83 1.10 -7.79
C THR A 224 11.55 0.54 -6.55
N PRO A 225 12.79 0.00 -6.69
CA PRO A 225 13.55 -0.55 -5.57
C PRO A 225 13.77 0.47 -4.42
N LYS A 226 13.69 0.01 -3.17
CA LYS A 226 13.80 0.87 -1.97
C LYS A 226 15.08 1.70 -1.93
N TRP A 227 16.23 1.10 -2.22
CA TRP A 227 17.53 1.81 -2.23
C TRP A 227 17.56 2.98 -3.22
N TRP A 228 16.88 2.82 -4.37
CA TRP A 228 16.76 3.86 -5.38
C TRP A 228 15.83 4.99 -4.93
N LYS A 229 14.68 4.65 -4.31
CA LYS A 229 13.78 5.64 -3.72
C LYS A 229 14.49 6.51 -2.68
N VAL A 230 15.25 5.89 -1.77
CA VAL A 230 16.04 6.61 -0.75
C VAL A 230 17.08 7.52 -1.40
N MET A 231 17.82 7.03 -2.39
CA MET A 231 18.81 7.85 -3.09
C MET A 231 18.17 9.06 -3.80
N MET A 232 17.00 8.86 -4.40
CA MET A 232 16.29 9.91 -5.12
C MET A 232 15.63 10.92 -4.19
N GLU A 233 15.06 10.50 -3.05
CA GLU A 233 14.53 11.43 -2.03
C GLU A 233 15.65 12.28 -1.44
N LYS A 234 16.86 11.72 -1.20
CA LYS A 234 18.03 12.54 -0.80
C LYS A 234 18.37 13.64 -1.81
N ARG A 235 18.21 13.36 -3.12
CA ARG A 235 18.42 14.37 -4.17
C ARG A 235 17.30 15.41 -4.19
N GLU A 236 16.05 14.98 -3.98
CA GLU A 236 14.91 15.89 -3.90
C GLU A 236 15.02 16.83 -2.70
N VAL A 237 15.43 16.34 -1.53
CA VAL A 237 15.71 17.16 -0.35
C VAL A 237 16.74 18.24 -0.67
N LYS A 238 17.91 17.86 -1.23
CA LYS A 238 18.93 18.84 -1.66
C LYS A 238 18.40 19.88 -2.66
N ARG A 239 17.54 19.45 -3.59
CA ARG A 239 16.92 20.37 -4.55
C ARG A 239 15.98 21.36 -3.86
N ARG A 240 15.18 20.92 -2.89
CA ARG A 240 14.30 21.79 -2.08
C ARG A 240 15.12 22.75 -1.24
N GLU A 241 16.21 22.28 -0.65
CA GLU A 241 17.18 23.12 0.07
C GLU A 241 17.76 24.25 -0.79
N GLU A 242 18.17 23.93 -2.03
CA GLU A 242 18.66 24.93 -2.99
C GLU A 242 17.60 25.97 -3.36
N LEU A 243 16.34 25.56 -3.47
CA LEU A 243 15.22 26.48 -3.69
C LEU A 243 15.06 27.47 -2.53
N ILE A 244 15.10 26.98 -1.28
CA ILE A 244 15.02 27.84 -0.10
C ILE A 244 16.20 28.82 -0.02
N LYS A 245 17.43 28.35 -0.26
CA LYS A 245 18.61 29.23 -0.33
C LYS A 245 18.46 30.30 -1.41
N GLY A 246 17.87 29.95 -2.55
CA GLY A 246 17.56 30.89 -3.63
C GLY A 246 16.55 31.96 -3.21
N ILE A 247 15.58 31.60 -2.37
CA ILE A 247 14.55 32.52 -1.83
C ILE A 247 15.15 33.49 -0.81
N LEU A 248 15.93 32.98 0.14
CA LEU A 248 16.58 33.82 1.16
C LEU A 248 17.45 34.90 0.51
N ARG A 249 18.24 34.54 -0.52
CA ARG A 249 19.04 35.51 -1.30
C ARG A 249 18.22 36.57 -2.03
N ARG A 250 16.96 36.30 -2.37
CA ARG A 250 16.06 37.27 -3.01
C ARG A 250 15.38 38.19 -2.00
N LEU A 251 15.20 37.72 -0.77
CA LEU A 251 14.67 38.51 0.35
C LEU A 251 15.70 39.51 0.88
N GLU A 252 16.99 39.19 0.80
CA GLU A 252 18.10 40.10 1.17
C GLU A 252 18.37 41.22 0.13
N ARG A 253 17.70 41.19 -1.03
CA ARG A 253 17.84 42.18 -2.12
C ARG A 253 16.62 43.08 -2.25
#